data_AF-A0A3S3U0H6-F1
#
_entry.id   AF-A0A3S3U0H6-F1
#
_cell.length_a   1.000
_cell.length_b   1.000
_cell.length_c   1.000
_cell.angle_alpha   90.00
_cell.angle_beta   90.00
_cell.angle_gamma   90.00
#
_symmetry.space_group_name_H-M   'P 1'
#
loop_
_entity.id
_entity.type
_entity.pdbx_description
1 polymer ?
#
loop_
_entity_poly.entity_id
_entity_poly.type
_entity_poly.pdbx_seq_one_letter_code
_entity_poly.pdbx_strand_id
1 'polypeptide(L)'
;MAKEQEWTPWYRRKEYKGNLTEEEKRHLDSFRLEEKHPAAAVEDLPEEVQGYLSELELAVYDAKQDGVATKAFVLTGIGALVIFLAYRELGWLPPLVGYVTGGAIIAFAWVNYSREWKKNADGLWIKKKGRGIPFSRTEEKLQEYWELDAISRFRKRREAEIDDDLG
;
A
#
# COMPACT_ATOMS: atom_id res chain seq x y z
N MET A 1 -3.10 8.51 -20.97
CA MET A 1 -1.75 8.08 -20.56
C MET A 1 -1.64 8.29 -19.06
N ALA A 2 -1.67 7.21 -18.28
CA ALA A 2 -1.52 7.33 -16.82
C ALA A 2 -0.09 7.78 -16.52
N LYS A 3 0.09 8.89 -15.80
CA LYS A 3 1.39 9.34 -15.32
C LYS A 3 2.03 8.16 -14.58
N GLU A 4 3.15 7.66 -15.09
CA GLU A 4 3.97 6.69 -14.37
C GLU A 4 4.27 7.28 -13.00
N GLN A 5 3.73 6.68 -11.95
CA GLN A 5 3.96 7.12 -10.58
C GLN A 5 5.48 7.12 -10.37
N GLU A 6 6.05 8.29 -10.15
CA GLU A 6 7.46 8.42 -9.80
C GLU A 6 7.61 7.78 -8.43
N TRP A 7 8.33 6.65 -8.40
CA TRP A 7 8.57 5.97 -7.15
C TRP A 7 9.34 6.92 -6.24
N THR A 8 8.86 7.07 -5.01
CA THR A 8 9.43 7.96 -4.01
C THR A 8 9.56 7.21 -2.68
N PRO A 9 10.68 7.40 -1.95
CA PRO A 9 10.86 6.84 -0.63
C PRO A 9 9.70 7.19 0.30
N TRP A 10 9.33 6.29 1.21
CA TRP A 10 8.16 6.45 2.09
C TRP A 10 8.14 7.79 2.84
N TYR A 11 9.28 8.30 3.30
CA TYR A 11 9.42 9.57 4.03
C TYR A 11 9.35 10.83 3.13
N ARG A 12 9.43 10.67 1.81
CA ARG A 12 9.27 11.74 0.80
C ARG A 12 7.87 11.74 0.16
N ARG A 13 7.04 10.73 0.42
CA ARG A 13 5.67 10.65 -0.13
C ARG A 13 4.80 11.77 0.43
N LYS A 14 3.90 12.31 -0.38
CA LYS A 14 2.92 13.34 0.05
C LYS A 14 2.00 12.86 1.18
N GLU A 15 1.84 11.56 1.32
CA GLU A 15 1.02 10.90 2.34
C GLU A 15 1.74 10.76 3.68
N TYR A 16 3.05 11.02 3.73
CA TYR A 16 3.83 10.92 4.95
C TYR A 16 3.46 12.03 5.94
N LYS A 17 2.99 11.65 7.12
CA LYS A 17 2.58 12.56 8.21
C LYS A 17 3.53 12.56 9.40
N GLY A 18 4.69 11.89 9.30
CA GLY A 18 5.61 11.79 10.44
C GLY A 18 6.48 13.03 10.63
N ASN A 19 7.22 13.04 11.73
CA ASN A 19 7.93 14.22 12.26
C ASN A 19 9.40 14.30 11.83
N LEU A 20 9.77 13.76 10.66
CA LEU A 20 11.16 13.82 10.19
C LEU A 20 11.51 15.23 9.72
N THR A 21 12.62 15.74 10.25
CA THR A 21 13.22 17.00 9.79
C THR A 21 13.82 16.83 8.39
N GLU A 22 14.01 17.92 7.66
CA GLU A 22 14.62 17.84 6.32
C GLU A 22 16.05 17.30 6.33
N GLU A 23 16.78 17.52 7.43
CA GLU A 23 18.13 16.98 7.59
C GLU A 23 18.11 15.45 7.77
N GLU A 24 17.19 14.93 8.58
CA GLU A 24 16.99 13.49 8.75
C GLU A 24 16.57 12.83 7.43
N LYS A 25 15.71 13.49 6.65
CA LYS A 25 15.34 12.98 5.32
C LYS A 25 16.52 12.96 4.36
N ARG A 26 17.39 13.98 4.39
CA ARG A 26 18.62 14.00 3.57
C ARG A 26 19.60 12.91 3.99
N HIS A 27 19.70 12.64 5.30
CA HIS A 27 20.50 11.52 5.81
C HIS A 27 19.98 10.17 5.32
N LEU A 28 18.65 9.98 5.26
CA LEU A 28 18.09 8.79 4.64
C LEU A 28 18.32 8.73 3.13
N ASP A 29 18.17 9.87 2.45
CA ASP A 29 18.42 9.95 1.01
C ASP A 29 19.84 9.52 0.66
N SER A 30 20.86 9.79 1.51
CA SER A 30 22.22 9.32 1.23
C SER A 30 22.33 7.80 1.17
N PHE A 31 21.63 7.06 2.03
CA PHE A 31 21.65 5.59 2.01
C PHE A 31 20.93 5.00 0.80
N ARG A 32 19.89 5.69 0.29
CA ARG A 32 19.19 5.26 -0.92
C ARG A 32 19.91 5.62 -2.21
N LEU A 33 20.82 6.60 -2.20
CA LEU A 33 21.62 6.98 -3.37
C LEU A 33 22.81 6.03 -3.61
N GLU A 34 23.19 5.24 -2.60
CA GLU A 34 24.20 4.20 -2.72
C GLU A 34 23.75 3.08 -3.68
N GLU A 35 24.72 2.36 -4.25
CA GLU A 35 24.44 1.28 -5.21
C GLU A 35 23.71 0.10 -4.54
N LYS A 36 24.06 -0.19 -3.29
CA LYS A 36 23.40 -1.18 -2.44
C LYS A 36 22.99 -0.51 -1.12
N HIS A 37 21.71 -0.56 -0.79
CA HIS A 37 21.23 -0.05 0.49
C HIS A 37 21.86 -0.86 1.64
N PRO A 38 22.20 -0.25 2.79
CA PRO A 38 22.80 -0.96 3.93
C PRO A 38 21.90 -2.04 4.58
N ALA A 39 20.64 -2.10 4.19
CA ALA A 39 19.71 -3.13 4.67
C ALA A 39 20.01 -4.45 3.96
N ALA A 40 19.80 -5.57 4.64
CA ALA A 40 19.92 -6.89 4.01
C ALA A 40 18.94 -6.97 2.82
N ALA A 41 19.45 -7.34 1.65
CA ALA A 41 18.61 -7.67 0.52
C ALA A 41 17.84 -8.96 0.83
N VAL A 42 16.63 -9.12 0.27
CA VAL A 42 15.83 -10.33 0.48
C VAL A 42 16.62 -11.58 0.06
N GLU A 43 17.37 -11.47 -1.04
CA GLU A 43 18.21 -12.54 -1.59
C GLU A 43 19.37 -12.95 -0.66
N ASP A 44 19.80 -12.06 0.23
CA ASP A 44 20.89 -12.30 1.20
C ASP A 44 20.38 -12.96 2.50
N LEU A 45 19.06 -13.10 2.69
CA LEU A 45 18.47 -13.70 3.90
C LEU A 45 18.49 -15.25 3.82
N PRO A 46 18.47 -15.96 4.97
CA PRO A 46 18.31 -17.42 4.97
C PRO A 46 17.04 -17.87 4.23
N GLU A 47 17.09 -19.01 3.55
CA GLU A 47 15.98 -19.52 2.72
C GLU A 47 14.68 -19.65 3.50
N GLU A 48 14.75 -20.07 4.78
CA GLU A 48 13.57 -20.19 5.64
C GLU A 48 12.90 -18.82 5.88
N VAL A 49 13.71 -17.77 6.02
CA VAL A 49 13.22 -16.40 6.21
C VAL A 49 12.64 -15.85 4.92
N GLN A 50 13.28 -16.13 3.77
CA GLN A 50 12.76 -15.75 2.46
C GLN A 50 11.40 -16.40 2.17
N GLY A 51 11.28 -17.70 2.47
CA GLY A 51 10.04 -18.44 2.34
C GLY A 51 8.94 -17.84 3.21
N TYR A 52 9.23 -17.61 4.48
CA TYR A 52 8.28 -16.99 5.41
C TYR A 52 7.84 -15.58 4.98
N LEU A 53 8.77 -14.74 4.53
CA LEU A 53 8.46 -13.40 4.01
C LEU A 53 7.56 -13.48 2.78
N SER A 54 7.82 -14.42 1.89
CA SER A 54 7.01 -14.65 0.68
C SER A 54 5.60 -15.11 1.03
N GLU A 55 5.46 -16.04 1.98
CA GLU A 55 4.16 -16.49 2.49
C GLU A 55 3.38 -15.33 3.13
N LEU A 56 4.05 -14.50 3.91
CA LEU A 56 3.44 -13.34 4.56
C LEU A 56 3.00 -12.29 3.53
N GLU A 57 3.81 -12.02 2.50
CA GLU A 57 3.45 -11.11 1.41
C GLU A 57 2.21 -11.60 0.66
N LEU A 58 2.13 -12.90 0.40
CA LEU A 58 0.98 -13.53 -0.24
C LEU A 58 -0.27 -13.49 0.66
N ALA A 59 -0.14 -13.78 1.96
CA ALA A 59 -1.24 -13.68 2.91
C ALA A 59 -1.80 -12.25 3.02
N VAL A 60 -0.92 -11.23 3.03
CA VAL A 60 -1.34 -9.83 3.02
C VAL A 60 -2.04 -9.45 1.71
N TYR A 61 -1.58 -10.00 0.58
CA TYR A 61 -2.23 -9.81 -0.71
C TYR A 61 -3.62 -10.44 -0.73
N ASP A 62 -3.76 -11.70 -0.33
CA ASP A 62 -5.03 -12.41 -0.26
C ASP A 62 -6.02 -11.70 0.65
N ALA A 63 -5.59 -11.25 1.83
CA ALA A 63 -6.44 -10.49 2.75
C ALA A 63 -6.97 -9.18 2.11
N LYS A 64 -6.14 -8.47 1.33
CA LYS A 64 -6.60 -7.28 0.59
C LYS A 64 -7.59 -7.64 -0.51
N GLN A 65 -7.36 -8.73 -1.22
CA GLN A 65 -8.25 -9.18 -2.28
C GLN A 65 -9.61 -9.63 -1.73
N ASP A 66 -9.60 -10.38 -0.63
CA ASP A 66 -10.81 -10.85 0.05
C ASP A 66 -11.66 -9.68 0.56
N GLY A 67 -11.03 -8.64 1.12
CA GLY A 67 -11.73 -7.42 1.51
C GLY A 67 -12.42 -6.70 0.34
N VAL A 68 -11.78 -6.66 -0.83
CA VAL A 68 -12.36 -6.06 -2.06
C VAL A 68 -13.48 -6.94 -2.62
N ALA A 69 -13.29 -8.26 -2.63
CA ALA A 69 -14.30 -9.23 -3.06
C ALA A 69 -15.54 -9.18 -2.17
N THR A 70 -15.37 -9.19 -0.84
CA THR A 70 -16.46 -9.10 0.13
C THR A 70 -17.31 -7.85 -0.09
N LYS A 71 -16.68 -6.68 -0.29
CA LYS A 71 -17.40 -5.44 -0.61
C LYS A 71 -18.22 -5.56 -1.90
N ALA A 72 -17.64 -6.16 -2.94
CA ALA A 72 -18.32 -6.36 -4.22
C ALA A 72 -19.54 -7.28 -4.07
N PHE A 73 -19.41 -8.37 -3.32
CA PHE A 73 -20.51 -9.30 -3.04
C PHE A 73 -21.62 -8.66 -2.20
N VAL A 74 -21.28 -7.90 -1.16
CA VAL A 74 -22.27 -7.18 -0.34
C VAL A 74 -23.06 -6.18 -1.19
N LEU A 75 -22.37 -5.36 -2.00
CA LEU A 75 -23.04 -4.42 -2.90
C LEU A 75 -23.90 -5.13 -3.95
N THR A 76 -23.42 -6.26 -4.48
CA THR A 76 -24.21 -7.09 -5.40
C THR A 76 -25.48 -7.61 -4.74
N GLY A 77 -25.39 -8.08 -3.48
CA GLY A 77 -26.54 -8.51 -2.69
C GLY A 77 -27.55 -7.39 -2.44
N ILE A 78 -27.08 -6.18 -2.13
CA ILE A 78 -27.93 -4.99 -1.98
C ILE A 78 -28.64 -4.68 -3.31
N GLY A 79 -27.91 -4.65 -4.42
CA GLY A 79 -28.48 -4.40 -5.74
C GLY A 79 -29.54 -5.45 -6.14
N ALA A 80 -29.27 -6.73 -5.86
CA ALA A 80 -30.21 -7.82 -6.09
C ALA A 80 -31.46 -7.69 -5.22
N LEU A 81 -31.32 -7.29 -3.95
CA LEU A 81 -32.46 -7.03 -3.06
C LEU A 81 -33.33 -5.88 -3.57
N VAL A 82 -32.72 -4.80 -4.07
CA VAL A 82 -33.45 -3.68 -4.67
C VAL A 82 -34.25 -4.13 -5.90
N ILE A 83 -33.64 -4.95 -6.78
CA ILE A 83 -34.32 -5.55 -7.94
C ILE A 83 -35.49 -6.43 -7.49
N PHE A 84 -35.28 -7.25 -6.46
CA PHE A 84 -36.30 -8.15 -5.93
C PHE A 84 -37.50 -7.39 -5.34
N LEU A 85 -37.25 -6.32 -4.58
CA LEU A 85 -38.30 -5.47 -4.02
C LEU A 85 -39.09 -4.74 -5.12
N ALA A 86 -38.41 -4.30 -6.17
CA ALA A 86 -39.03 -3.69 -7.35
C ALA A 86 -39.90 -4.70 -8.11
N TYR A 87 -39.43 -5.94 -8.26
CA TYR A 87 -40.17 -7.04 -8.88
C TYR A 87 -41.43 -7.41 -8.09
N ARG A 88 -41.36 -7.41 -6.75
CA ARG A 88 -42.49 -7.73 -5.89
C ARG A 88 -43.45 -6.56 -5.67
N GLU A 89 -43.14 -5.38 -6.22
CA GLU A 89 -43.87 -4.12 -6.04
C GLU A 89 -44.05 -3.73 -4.56
N LEU A 90 -43.15 -4.20 -3.69
CA LEU A 90 -43.20 -3.96 -2.25
C LEU A 90 -42.50 -2.65 -1.84
N GLY A 91 -41.99 -1.88 -2.81
CA GLY A 91 -41.19 -0.68 -2.60
C GLY A 91 -41.90 0.62 -2.96
N TRP A 92 -41.32 1.74 -2.53
CA TRP A 92 -41.83 3.09 -2.84
C TRP A 92 -41.38 3.58 -4.23
N LEU A 93 -40.47 2.85 -4.88
CA LEU A 93 -39.93 3.18 -6.19
C LEU A 93 -40.75 2.47 -7.29
N PRO A 94 -41.02 3.15 -8.42
CA PRO A 94 -41.58 2.49 -9.60
C PRO A 94 -40.70 1.30 -10.02
N PRO A 95 -41.28 0.18 -10.50
CA PRO A 95 -40.53 -1.04 -10.83
C PRO A 95 -39.34 -0.80 -11.78
N LEU A 96 -39.56 0.02 -12.81
CA LEU A 96 -38.52 0.39 -13.78
C LEU A 96 -37.35 1.15 -13.13
N VAL A 97 -37.63 2.03 -12.17
CA VAL A 97 -36.60 2.75 -11.41
C VAL A 97 -35.82 1.77 -10.53
N GLY A 98 -36.51 0.86 -9.84
CA GLY A 98 -35.86 -0.15 -8.99
C GLY A 98 -34.93 -1.09 -9.77
N TYR A 99 -35.33 -1.54 -10.97
CA TYR A 99 -34.45 -2.34 -11.83
C TYR A 99 -33.19 -1.58 -12.27
N VAL A 100 -33.36 -0.33 -12.70
CA VAL A 100 -32.24 0.51 -13.13
C VAL A 100 -31.30 0.79 -11.96
N THR A 101 -31.83 1.12 -10.77
CA THR A 101 -31.01 1.40 -9.59
C THR A 101 -30.26 0.16 -9.11
N GLY A 102 -30.91 -0.99 -8.99
CA GLY A 102 -30.24 -2.21 -8.57
C GLY A 102 -29.20 -2.70 -9.59
N GLY A 103 -29.51 -2.60 -10.88
CA GLY A 103 -28.56 -2.87 -11.96
C GLY A 103 -27.34 -1.93 -11.92
N ALA A 104 -27.56 -0.64 -11.67
CA ALA A 104 -26.49 0.34 -11.51
C ALA A 104 -25.60 0.06 -10.28
N ILE A 105 -26.18 -0.37 -9.16
CA ILE A 105 -25.43 -0.76 -7.95
C ILE A 105 -24.51 -1.96 -8.26
N ILE A 106 -25.04 -2.99 -8.92
CA ILE A 106 -24.27 -4.18 -9.29
C ILE A 106 -23.15 -3.78 -10.26
N ALA A 107 -23.47 -3.03 -11.32
CA ALA A 107 -22.47 -2.57 -12.28
C ALA A 107 -21.37 -1.75 -11.60
N PHE A 108 -21.75 -0.85 -10.68
CA PHE A 108 -20.81 -0.06 -9.89
C PHE A 108 -19.92 -0.93 -9.00
N ALA A 109 -20.48 -1.96 -8.35
CA ALA A 109 -19.72 -2.89 -7.53
C ALA A 109 -18.60 -3.57 -8.32
N TRP A 110 -18.91 -4.10 -9.51
CA TRP A 110 -17.94 -4.79 -10.35
C TRP A 110 -16.91 -3.88 -11.00
N VAL A 111 -17.30 -2.66 -11.38
CA VAL A 111 -16.36 -1.65 -11.90
C VAL A 111 -15.36 -1.23 -10.81
N ASN A 112 -15.80 -1.03 -9.57
CA ASN A 112 -14.90 -0.71 -8.47
C ASN A 112 -14.03 -1.90 -8.09
N TYR A 113 -14.60 -3.10 -8.02
CA TYR A 113 -13.85 -4.34 -7.80
C TYR A 113 -12.71 -4.49 -8.82
N SER A 114 -13.00 -4.38 -10.11
CA SER A 114 -12.01 -4.50 -11.18
C SER A 114 -10.89 -3.44 -11.05
N ARG A 115 -11.26 -2.20 -10.71
CA ARG A 115 -10.31 -1.11 -10.50
C ARG A 115 -9.44 -1.34 -9.27
N GLU A 116 -10.01 -1.74 -8.14
CA GLU A 116 -9.27 -1.98 -6.89
C GLU A 116 -8.40 -3.24 -7.01
N TRP A 117 -8.91 -4.30 -7.63
CA TRP A 117 -8.15 -5.51 -7.94
C TRP A 117 -6.91 -5.18 -8.76
N LYS A 118 -7.07 -4.41 -9.85
CA LYS A 118 -5.95 -3.98 -10.68
C LYS A 118 -4.96 -3.12 -9.91
N LYS A 119 -5.43 -2.19 -9.07
CA LYS A 119 -4.56 -1.38 -8.20
C LYS A 119 -3.78 -2.23 -7.19
N ASN A 120 -4.40 -3.25 -6.61
CA ASN A 120 -3.74 -4.15 -5.66
C ASN A 120 -2.68 -5.00 -6.35
N ALA A 121 -3.00 -5.56 -7.53
CA ALA A 121 -2.06 -6.33 -8.34
C ALA A 121 -0.88 -5.47 -8.85
N ASP A 122 -1.16 -4.26 -9.34
CA ASP A 122 -0.13 -3.31 -9.77
C ASP A 122 0.72 -2.82 -8.58
N GLY A 123 0.17 -2.86 -7.37
CA GLY A 123 0.85 -2.42 -6.16
C GLY A 123 1.86 -3.42 -5.61
N LEU A 124 1.74 -4.71 -5.88
CA LEU A 124 2.67 -5.75 -5.41
C LEU A 124 4.10 -5.53 -5.94
N TRP A 125 4.21 -5.23 -7.23
CA TRP A 125 5.48 -5.12 -7.92
C TRP A 125 5.86 -3.66 -8.15
N ILE A 126 7.07 -3.26 -7.74
CA ILE A 126 7.58 -1.94 -8.06
C ILE A 126 8.06 -1.99 -9.52
N LYS A 127 7.24 -1.46 -10.43
CA LYS A 127 7.46 -1.54 -11.89
C LYS A 127 8.67 -0.73 -12.39
N LYS A 128 9.32 0.06 -11.53
CA LYS A 128 10.49 0.90 -11.89
C LYS A 128 11.77 0.25 -11.41
N LYS A 129 12.76 0.18 -12.29
CA LYS A 129 14.13 -0.22 -11.98
C LYS A 129 15.02 1.02 -11.94
N GLY A 130 15.84 1.15 -10.90
CA GLY A 130 16.77 2.26 -10.73
C GLY A 130 17.58 2.10 -9.45
N ARG A 131 18.68 2.86 -9.33
CA ARG A 131 19.49 2.89 -8.10
C ARG A 131 18.63 3.35 -6.92
N GLY A 132 18.73 2.66 -5.79
CA GLY A 132 17.96 2.97 -4.58
C GLY A 132 16.50 2.59 -4.62
N ILE A 133 16.00 2.01 -5.72
CA ILE A 133 14.60 1.61 -5.87
C ILE A 133 14.50 0.13 -5.49
N PRO A 134 13.78 -0.24 -4.42
CA PRO A 134 13.56 -1.64 -4.06
C PRO A 134 12.73 -2.32 -5.13
N PHE A 135 12.98 -3.60 -5.32
CA PHE A 135 12.32 -4.42 -6.34
C PHE A 135 10.91 -4.84 -5.91
N SER A 136 10.69 -5.07 -4.61
CA SER A 136 9.42 -5.51 -4.04
C SER A 136 8.96 -4.66 -2.85
N ARG A 137 7.70 -4.83 -2.45
CA ARG A 137 7.20 -4.20 -1.21
C ARG A 137 7.90 -4.72 0.03
N THR A 138 8.23 -6.00 0.05
CA THR A 138 8.96 -6.64 1.14
C THR A 138 10.34 -6.00 1.30
N GLU A 139 11.05 -5.78 0.20
CA GLU A 139 12.34 -5.10 0.22
C GLU A 139 12.24 -3.64 0.67
N GLU A 140 11.24 -2.89 0.18
CA GLU A 140 10.95 -1.53 0.67
C GLU A 140 10.70 -1.51 2.19
N LYS A 141 10.01 -2.54 2.72
CA LYS A 141 9.74 -2.66 4.16
C LYS A 141 10.97 -3.01 4.98
N LEU A 142 11.86 -3.86 4.47
CA LEU A 142 13.15 -4.14 5.11
C LEU A 142 14.03 -2.89 5.15
N GLN A 143 14.08 -2.14 4.05
CA GLN A 143 14.80 -0.86 4.01
C GLN A 143 14.18 0.15 4.98
N GLU A 144 12.86 0.34 4.97
CA GLU A 144 12.15 1.22 5.89
C GLU A 144 12.43 0.87 7.37
N TYR A 145 12.43 -0.41 7.73
CA TYR A 145 12.73 -0.84 9.10
C TYR A 145 14.15 -0.47 9.52
N TRP A 146 15.13 -0.70 8.65
CA TRP A 146 16.51 -0.30 8.89
C TRP A 146 16.66 1.21 9.02
N GLU A 147 16.00 1.98 8.14
CA GLU A 147 16.04 3.45 8.13
C GLU A 147 15.46 4.06 9.40
N LEU A 148 14.36 3.49 9.93
CA LEU A 148 13.78 3.91 11.19
C LEU A 148 14.76 3.74 12.36
N ASP A 149 15.48 2.62 12.39
CA ASP A 149 16.54 2.40 13.39
C ASP A 149 17.73 3.36 13.18
N ALA A 150 18.15 3.58 11.94
CA ALA A 150 19.22 4.51 11.60
C ALA A 150 18.91 5.95 12.06
N ILE A 151 17.68 6.43 11.85
CA ILE A 151 17.23 7.74 12.35
C ILE A 151 17.24 7.77 13.88
N SER A 152 16.78 6.72 14.55
CA SER A 152 16.79 6.67 16.02
C SER A 152 18.21 6.83 16.57
N ARG A 153 19.19 6.13 15.97
CA ARG A 153 20.61 6.26 16.33
C ARG A 153 21.16 7.65 16.01
N PHE A 154 20.76 8.23 14.88
CA PHE A 154 21.18 9.57 14.48
C PHE A 154 20.68 10.64 15.45
N ARG A 155 19.42 10.58 15.88
CA ARG A 155 18.85 11.48 16.90
C ARG A 155 19.61 11.41 18.21
N LYS A 156 19.86 10.19 18.73
CA LYS A 156 20.61 10.00 19.98
C LYS A 156 22.02 10.58 19.93
N ARG A 157 22.73 10.43 18.81
CA ARG A 157 24.07 11.01 18.64
C ARG A 157 24.04 12.54 18.66
N ARG A 158 23.06 13.14 17.98
CA ARG A 158 22.89 14.59 17.95
C ARG A 158 22.52 15.16 19.33
N GLU A 159 21.66 14.47 20.08
CA GLU A 159 21.33 14.86 21.45
C GLU A 159 22.57 14.84 22.35
N ALA A 160 23.40 13.79 22.26
CA ALA A 160 24.64 13.70 23.03
C ALA A 160 25.67 14.79 22.66
N GLU A 161 25.80 15.12 21.38
CA GLU A 161 26.72 16.17 20.90
C GLU A 161 26.30 17.57 21.40
N ILE A 162 24.99 17.84 21.46
CA ILE A 162 24.45 19.08 22.01
C ILE A 162 24.69 19.17 23.53
N ASP A 163 24.55 18.06 24.25
CA ASP A 163 24.80 18.01 25.71
C ASP A 163 26.30 18.21 26.03
N ASP A 164 27.20 17.63 25.23
CA ASP A 164 28.66 17.81 25.39
C ASP A 164 29.11 19.25 25.06
N ASP A 165 28.50 19.91 24.07
CA ASP A 165 28.82 21.32 23.70
C ASP A 165 28.31 22.36 24.72
N LEU A 166 27.40 21.96 25.62
CA LEU A 166 26.82 22.84 26.66
C LEU A 166 27.42 22.63 28.07
N GLY A 167 28.29 21.64 28.25
CA GLY A 167 28.97 21.31 29.52
C GLY A 167 30.33 21.96 29.69
#